data_AF-A0A3B8LYB9-F1
#
_entry.id   AF-A0A3B8LYB9-F1
#
_cell.length_a   1.000
_cell.length_b   1.000
_cell.length_c   1.000
_cell.angle_alpha   90.00
_cell.angle_beta   90.00
_cell.angle_gamma   90.00
#
_symmetry.space_group_name_H-M   'P 1'
#
loop_
_entity.id
_entity.type
_entity.pdbx_description
1 polymer ?
#
loop_
_entity_poly.entity_id
_entity_poly.type
_entity_poly.pdbx_seq_one_letter_code
_entity_poly.pdbx_strand_id
1 'polypeptide(L)'
;MTQASSDSVNRRDFARTIAAATAATAATAATSLEPASADDKPKKPSKPKAPPEPPPPAALLLETIRQRYPDKQLDDQEVLQGIYSELRGDLARSRRLSSFPLKNSDEPGFIFSAFRNSD
;
A
#
# COMPACT_ATOMS: atom_id res chain seq x y z
N MET A 1 -25.19 -5.70 -41.64
CA MET A 1 -23.95 -6.22 -41.04
C MET A 1 -24.01 -5.97 -39.55
N THR A 2 -23.69 -7.01 -38.79
CA THR A 2 -24.03 -7.32 -37.39
C THR A 2 -23.43 -6.37 -36.35
N GLN A 3 -24.25 -5.90 -35.39
CA GLN A 3 -23.79 -5.28 -34.15
C GLN A 3 -23.07 -6.32 -33.28
N ALA A 4 -21.88 -5.98 -32.77
CA ALA A 4 -21.20 -6.77 -31.75
C ALA A 4 -21.84 -6.49 -30.39
N SER A 5 -22.51 -7.49 -29.82
CA SER A 5 -22.99 -7.48 -28.45
C SER A 5 -21.80 -7.39 -27.50
N SER A 6 -21.71 -6.34 -26.69
CA SER A 6 -20.73 -6.27 -25.61
C SER A 6 -21.11 -7.28 -24.52
N ASP A 7 -20.33 -8.34 -24.39
CA ASP A 7 -20.44 -9.32 -23.31
C ASP A 7 -20.16 -8.61 -21.97
N SER A 8 -21.22 -8.19 -21.29
CA SER A 8 -21.11 -7.50 -20.01
C SER A 8 -20.79 -8.54 -18.93
N VAL A 9 -19.54 -8.61 -18.50
CA VAL A 9 -19.11 -9.51 -17.43
C VAL A 9 -19.89 -9.19 -16.14
N ASN A 10 -20.69 -10.14 -15.68
CA ASN A 10 -21.50 -10.00 -14.48
C ASN A 10 -20.62 -10.16 -13.22
N ARG A 11 -20.53 -9.09 -12.42
CA ARG A 11 -19.72 -9.04 -11.20
C ARG A 11 -20.09 -10.13 -10.18
N ARG A 12 -21.34 -10.59 -10.15
CA ARG A 12 -21.79 -11.66 -9.24
C ARG A 12 -21.25 -13.02 -9.65
N ASP A 13 -21.21 -13.32 -10.94
CA ASP A 13 -20.69 -14.59 -11.45
C ASP A 13 -19.17 -14.68 -11.27
N PHE A 14 -18.48 -13.54 -11.42
CA PHE A 14 -17.07 -13.43 -11.08
C PHE A 14 -16.82 -13.71 -9.59
N ALA A 15 -17.56 -13.05 -8.69
CA ALA A 15 -17.42 -13.27 -7.25
C ALA A 15 -17.70 -14.72 -6.85
N ARG A 16 -18.68 -15.36 -7.49
CA ARG A 16 -19.01 -16.77 -7.25
C ARG A 16 -17.88 -17.71 -7.66
N THR A 17 -17.23 -17.42 -8.79
CA THR A 17 -16.08 -18.19 -9.28
C THR A 17 -14.88 -18.06 -8.34
N ILE A 18 -14.59 -16.86 -7.85
CA ILE A 18 -13.50 -16.63 -6.88
C ILE A 18 -13.78 -17.33 -5.54
N ALA A 19 -15.01 -17.26 -5.04
CA ALA A 19 -15.40 -17.91 -3.78
C ALA A 19 -15.33 -19.46 -3.87
N ALA A 20 -15.69 -20.04 -5.02
CA ALA A 20 -15.57 -21.47 -5.24
C ALA A 20 -14.10 -21.94 -5.26
N ALA A 21 -13.21 -21.13 -5.85
CA ALA A 21 -11.78 -21.46 -5.95
C ALA A 21 -11.06 -21.44 -4.58
N THR A 22 -11.45 -20.54 -3.67
CA THR A 22 -10.85 -20.46 -2.31
C THR A 22 -11.33 -21.56 -1.37
N ALA A 23 -12.54 -22.09 -1.55
CA ALA A 23 -13.02 -23.23 -0.77
C ALA A 23 -12.25 -24.53 -1.10
N ALA A 24 -11.82 -24.70 -2.36
CA ALA A 24 -11.08 -25.89 -2.79
C ALA A 24 -9.65 -25.97 -2.21
N THR A 25 -8.99 -24.84 -1.96
CA THR A 25 -7.64 -24.80 -1.37
C THR A 25 -7.63 -24.96 0.15
N ALA A 26 -8.73 -24.69 0.84
CA ALA A 26 -8.86 -24.95 2.28
C ALA A 26 -8.96 -26.44 2.61
N ALA A 27 -9.47 -27.27 1.69
CA ALA A 27 -9.68 -28.71 1.92
C ALA A 27 -8.38 -29.54 1.82
N THR A 28 -7.33 -29.05 1.17
CA THR A 28 -6.05 -29.79 1.02
C THR A 28 -5.00 -29.45 2.08
N ALA A 29 -5.22 -28.42 2.91
CA ALA A 29 -4.28 -28.00 3.96
C ALA A 29 -4.49 -28.72 5.32
N ALA A 30 -5.54 -29.56 5.44
CA ALA A 30 -5.93 -30.16 6.73
C ALA A 30 -5.32 -31.55 7.00
N THR A 31 -4.30 -32.01 6.26
CA THR A 31 -3.60 -33.27 6.54
C THR A 31 -2.09 -33.05 6.55
N SER A 32 -1.58 -32.53 7.68
CA SER A 32 -0.21 -32.75 8.12
C SER A 32 -0.08 -32.36 9.59
N LEU A 33 -0.54 -33.24 10.48
CA LEU A 33 -0.20 -33.20 11.89
C LEU A 33 0.68 -34.41 12.18
N GLU A 34 1.99 -34.20 12.19
CA GLU A 34 2.98 -35.14 12.71
C GLU A 34 3.57 -34.52 13.98
N PRO A 35 3.50 -35.18 15.15
CA PRO A 35 4.19 -34.73 16.34
C PRO A 35 5.49 -35.52 16.53
N ALA A 36 6.63 -34.86 16.59
CA ALA A 36 7.87 -35.51 17.02
C ALA A 36 8.84 -34.54 17.72
N SER A 37 8.97 -34.81 19.02
CA SER A 37 10.20 -34.80 19.83
C SER A 37 10.81 -33.47 20.26
N ALA A 38 10.75 -33.28 21.58
CA ALA A 38 11.62 -32.39 22.33
C ALA A 38 13.07 -32.86 22.21
N ASP A 39 13.93 -31.98 21.71
CA ASP A 39 15.37 -32.15 21.73
C ASP A 39 15.99 -30.92 22.38
N ASP A 40 16.60 -31.16 23.54
CA ASP A 40 17.27 -30.19 24.40
C ASP A 40 18.55 -29.72 23.69
N LYS A 41 18.59 -28.45 23.25
CA LYS A 41 19.77 -27.85 22.59
C LYS A 41 20.41 -26.78 23.47
N PRO A 42 21.76 -26.78 23.55
CA PRO A 42 22.50 -25.93 24.48
C PRO A 42 22.37 -24.44 24.12
N LYS A 43 22.25 -23.60 25.16
CA LYS A 43 22.13 -22.14 25.07
C LYS A 43 23.29 -21.54 24.25
N LYS A 44 22.98 -21.05 23.05
CA LYS A 44 23.88 -20.24 22.23
C LYS A 44 24.22 -18.92 22.95
N PRO A 45 25.47 -18.45 22.90
CA PRO A 45 25.84 -17.15 23.47
C PRO A 45 25.08 -16.02 22.79
N SER A 46 24.58 -15.09 23.60
CA SER A 46 23.84 -13.90 23.17
C SER A 46 24.66 -13.09 22.17
N LYS A 47 24.16 -12.97 20.93
CA LYS A 47 24.73 -12.06 19.93
C LYS A 47 24.69 -10.61 20.44
N PRO A 48 25.70 -9.79 20.12
CA PRO A 48 25.67 -8.35 20.41
C PRO A 48 24.40 -7.70 19.89
N LYS A 49 23.78 -6.85 20.71
CA LYS A 49 22.56 -6.10 20.38
C LYS A 49 22.85 -5.25 19.14
N ALA A 50 22.12 -5.49 18.06
CA ALA A 50 22.25 -4.70 16.84
C ALA A 50 21.97 -3.22 17.15
N PRO A 51 22.66 -2.27 16.48
CA PRO A 51 22.37 -0.85 16.62
C PRO A 51 20.90 -0.55 16.25
N PRO A 52 20.29 0.47 16.87
CA PRO A 52 18.90 0.81 16.62
C PRO A 52 18.69 1.19 15.14
N GLU A 53 17.64 0.65 14.55
CA GLU A 53 17.25 0.98 13.17
C GLU A 53 16.84 2.46 13.08
N PRO A 54 17.25 3.19 12.02
CA PRO A 54 16.81 4.56 11.83
C PRO A 54 15.28 4.65 11.73
N PRO A 55 14.68 5.74 12.21
CA PRO A 55 13.24 5.91 12.17
C PRO A 55 12.74 5.95 10.71
N PRO A 56 11.54 5.40 10.43
CA PRO A 56 10.96 5.46 9.09
C PRO A 56 10.81 6.91 8.61
N PRO A 57 11.01 7.20 7.30
CA PRO A 57 10.89 8.56 6.77
C PRO A 57 9.56 9.25 7.07
N ALA A 58 8.45 8.49 7.07
CA ALA A 58 7.12 9.03 7.43
C ALA A 58 7.05 9.55 8.88
N ALA A 59 7.80 8.94 9.82
CA ALA A 59 7.83 9.40 11.20
C ALA A 59 8.57 10.75 11.33
N LEU A 60 9.66 10.92 10.58
CA LEU A 60 10.40 12.18 10.53
C LEU A 60 9.57 13.31 9.90
N LEU A 61 8.82 13.00 8.84
CA LEU A 61 7.91 13.96 8.22
C LEU A 61 6.76 14.35 9.14
N LEU A 62 6.18 13.39 9.86
CA LEU A 62 5.13 13.68 10.85
C LEU A 62 5.65 14.62 11.93
N GLU A 63 6.85 14.38 12.45
CA GLU A 63 7.47 15.26 13.44
C GLU A 63 7.73 16.67 12.87
N THR A 64 8.14 16.75 11.60
CA THR A 64 8.30 18.04 10.90
C THR A 64 6.96 18.79 10.82
N ILE A 65 5.86 18.09 10.54
CA ILE A 65 4.51 18.68 10.53
C ILE A 65 4.15 19.23 11.90
N ARG A 66 4.38 18.46 12.98
CA ARG A 66 4.11 18.90 14.36
C ARG A 66 4.89 20.17 14.73
N GLN A 67 6.15 20.24 14.32
CA GLN A 67 7.01 21.41 14.61
C GLN A 67 6.61 22.65 13.81
N ARG A 68 6.15 22.47 12.57
CA ARG A 68 5.83 23.58 11.66
C ARG A 68 4.41 24.10 11.83
N TYR A 69 3.48 23.23 12.22
CA TYR A 69 2.06 23.50 12.34
C TYR A 69 1.53 23.04 13.69
N PRO A 70 1.93 23.69 14.80
CA PRO A 70 1.45 23.30 16.12
C PRO A 70 -0.07 23.56 16.22
N ASP A 71 -0.83 22.47 16.33
CA ASP A 71 -2.29 22.48 16.50
C ASP A 71 -2.67 21.45 17.56
N LYS A 72 -3.70 21.76 18.36
CA LYS A 72 -4.23 20.84 19.39
C LYS A 72 -4.76 19.54 18.79
N GLN A 73 -5.23 19.57 17.55
CA GLN A 73 -5.67 18.36 16.85
C GLN A 73 -4.53 17.36 16.61
N LEU A 74 -3.27 17.83 16.58
CA LEU A 74 -2.09 16.97 16.43
C LEU A 74 -1.66 16.29 17.75
N ASP A 75 -2.37 16.54 18.85
CA ASP A 75 -2.21 15.76 20.09
C ASP A 75 -3.12 14.52 20.10
N ASP A 76 -4.11 14.46 19.20
CA ASP A 76 -4.98 13.30 19.03
C ASP A 76 -4.24 12.18 18.29
N GLN A 77 -4.15 11.03 18.94
CA GLN A 77 -3.47 9.87 18.40
C GLN A 77 -4.15 9.31 17.15
N GLU A 78 -5.48 9.39 17.03
CA GLU A 78 -6.18 8.92 15.83
C GLU A 78 -5.83 9.78 14.62
N VAL A 79 -5.76 11.10 14.82
CA VAL A 79 -5.34 12.07 13.79
C VAL A 79 -3.89 11.80 13.38
N LEU A 80 -2.98 11.61 14.35
CA LEU A 80 -1.57 11.30 14.06
C LEU A 80 -1.41 10.00 13.28
N GLN A 81 -2.17 8.95 13.62
CA GLN A 81 -2.14 7.69 12.90
C GLN A 81 -2.70 7.84 11.47
N GLY A 82 -3.77 8.62 11.30
CA GLY A 82 -4.32 8.96 9.99
C GLY A 82 -3.27 9.62 9.09
N ILE A 83 -2.67 10.72 9.55
CA ILE A 83 -1.63 11.45 8.83
C ILE A 83 -0.44 10.55 8.52
N TYR A 84 0.02 9.76 9.51
CA TYR A 84 1.13 8.82 9.30
C TYR A 84 0.83 7.80 8.19
N SER A 85 -0.38 7.26 8.16
CA SER A 85 -0.81 6.29 7.15
C SER A 85 -0.84 6.91 5.75
N GLU A 86 -1.31 8.16 5.64
CA GLU A 86 -1.33 8.93 4.39
C GLU A 86 0.10 9.21 3.89
N LEU A 87 0.98 9.71 4.77
CA LEU A 87 2.39 9.97 4.46
C LEU A 87 3.08 8.71 3.93
N ARG A 88 2.82 7.54 4.52
CA ARG A 88 3.36 6.27 4.01
C ARG A 88 2.84 5.96 2.61
N GLY A 89 1.54 6.14 2.38
CA GLY A 89 0.92 5.97 1.07
C GLY A 89 1.51 6.91 0.02
N ASP A 90 1.67 8.18 0.35
CA ASP A 90 2.23 9.20 -0.54
C ASP A 90 3.69 8.95 -0.87
N LEU A 91 4.51 8.54 0.11
CA LEU A 91 5.90 8.17 -0.15
C LEU A 91 6.01 6.96 -1.09
N ALA A 92 5.16 5.94 -0.89
CA ALA A 92 5.15 4.78 -1.77
C ALA A 92 4.68 5.14 -3.19
N ARG A 93 3.62 5.92 -3.33
CA ARG A 93 3.09 6.39 -4.62
C ARG A 93 4.08 7.31 -5.33
N SER A 94 4.64 8.29 -4.64
CA SER A 94 5.58 9.25 -5.21
C SER A 94 6.84 8.55 -5.72
N ARG A 95 7.40 7.58 -4.97
CA ARG A 95 8.52 6.76 -5.44
C ARG A 95 8.21 5.99 -6.72
N ARG A 96 6.97 5.49 -6.86
CA ARG A 96 6.54 4.81 -8.08
C ARG A 96 6.40 5.79 -9.24
N LEU A 97 5.78 6.94 -9.03
CA LEU A 97 5.59 7.96 -10.06
C LEU A 97 6.93 8.56 -10.52
N SER A 98 7.84 8.86 -9.59
CA SER A 98 9.15 9.42 -9.91
C SER A 98 10.09 8.44 -10.60
N SER A 99 9.82 7.13 -10.52
CA SER A 99 10.55 6.11 -11.26
C SER A 99 10.14 5.99 -12.72
N PHE A 100 9.03 6.65 -13.13
CA PHE A 100 8.60 6.63 -14.53
C PHE A 100 9.54 7.50 -15.38
N PRO A 101 10.13 6.96 -16.46
CA PRO A 101 11.08 7.69 -17.27
C PRO A 101 10.35 8.71 -18.15
N LEU A 102 10.52 10.00 -17.85
CA LEU A 102 10.04 11.10 -18.66
C LEU A 102 11.17 11.67 -19.51
N LYS A 103 10.87 12.07 -20.75
CA LYS A 103 11.71 12.92 -21.58
C LYS A 103 11.42 14.38 -21.25
N ASN A 104 12.39 15.26 -21.42
CA ASN A 104 12.17 16.71 -21.23
C ASN A 104 11.10 17.30 -22.15
N SER A 105 10.73 16.60 -23.23
CA SER A 105 9.66 16.98 -24.15
C SER A 105 8.29 16.40 -23.77
N ASP A 106 8.18 15.61 -22.69
CA ASP A 106 6.90 15.08 -22.24
C ASP A 106 6.10 16.20 -21.57
N GLU A 107 5.04 16.62 -22.23
CA GLU A 107 4.17 17.71 -21.77
C GLU A 107 3.14 17.21 -20.73
N PRO A 108 2.59 18.10 -19.90
CA PRO A 108 1.45 17.77 -19.04
C PRO A 108 0.28 17.22 -19.86
N GLY A 109 -0.48 16.29 -19.29
CA GLY A 109 -1.66 15.69 -19.95
C GLY A 109 -2.81 16.65 -20.26
N PHE A 110 -2.68 17.92 -19.88
CA PHE A 110 -3.59 18.99 -20.26
C PHE A 110 -2.80 20.30 -20.43
N ILE A 111 -3.20 21.10 -21.42
CA ILE A 111 -2.71 22.46 -21.61
C ILE A 111 -3.84 23.40 -21.19
N PHE A 112 -3.53 24.35 -20.32
CA PHE A 112 -4.50 25.40 -19.95
C PHE A 112 -4.80 26.27 -21.17
N SER A 113 -6.08 26.46 -21.48
CA SER A 113 -6.54 27.49 -22.41
C SER A 113 -7.54 28.41 -21.70
N ALA A 114 -7.32 29.72 -21.82
CA ALA A 114 -8.26 30.70 -21.33
C ALA A 114 -9.50 30.69 -22.23
N PHE A 115 -10.68 30.60 -21.63
CA PHE A 115 -11.94 30.76 -22.35
C PHE A 115 -12.01 32.16 -22.97
N ARG A 116 -12.33 32.23 -24.26
CA ARG A 116 -12.58 33.48 -24.98
C ARG A 116 -13.95 33.37 -25.62
N ASN A 117 -14.86 34.30 -25.31
CA ASN A 117 -16.08 34.43 -26.07
C ASN A 117 -15.71 35.00 -27.44
N SER A 118 -16.14 34.34 -28.52
CA SER A 118 -16.05 34.92 -29.87
C SER A 118 -17.16 35.95 -30.01
N ASP A 119 -16.80 37.22 -30.06
CA ASP A 119 -17.67 38.29 -30.58
C ASP A 119 -17.98 38.06 -32.06
#